data_AF-A0A7C7WMA8-F1
#
_entry.id   AF-A0A7C7WMA8-F1
#
_cell.length_a   1.000
_cell.length_b   1.000
_cell.length_c   1.000
_cell.angle_alpha   90.00
_cell.angle_beta   90.00
_cell.angle_gamma   90.00
#
_symmetry.space_group_name_H-M   'P 1'
#
loop_
_entity.id
_entity.type
_entity.pdbx_description
1 polymer ?
#
loop_
_entity_poly.entity_id
_entity_poly.type
_entity_poly.pdbx_seq_one_letter_code
_entity_poly.pdbx_strand_id
1 'polypeptide(L)'
;MRITFWGAARTVTGSCHIVEAGDLKILLDCGLFQGHAADRNLQPFPFRPQDIHYLILTHAHLDHCGMIPRLVQEGFRGQVISTPPTADIARLLLLDAAHLQEEEAERAARRAIRRGQVPPPPLFDVGDALAAMDHFSPRVGYGEVVELAPGVTVRFHDAGH
;
A
#
# COMPACT_ATOMS: atom_id res chain seq x y z
N MET A 1 -20.27 -6.53 10.85
CA MET A 1 -19.29 -6.22 9.78
C MET A 1 -19.53 -4.79 9.31
N ARG A 2 -18.48 -3.98 9.15
CA ARG A 2 -18.53 -2.60 8.63
C ARG A 2 -17.47 -2.43 7.53
N ILE A 3 -17.79 -1.69 6.47
CA ILE A 3 -16.86 -1.40 5.37
C ILE A 3 -16.74 0.11 5.22
N THR A 4 -15.51 0.61 5.17
CA THR A 4 -15.19 2.03 5.01
C THR A 4 -14.31 2.24 3.79
N PHE A 5 -14.65 3.22 2.95
CA PHE A 5 -13.98 3.51 1.68
C PHE A 5 -13.11 4.76 1.84
N TRP A 6 -11.78 4.63 1.74
CA TRP A 6 -10.85 5.74 1.88
C TRP A 6 -10.23 6.21 0.55
N GLY A 7 -10.29 5.36 -0.48
CA GLY A 7 -9.89 5.68 -1.84
C GLY A 7 -10.59 4.79 -2.86
N ALA A 8 -10.30 4.97 -4.15
CA ALA A 8 -11.05 4.41 -5.29
C ALA A 8 -12.59 4.62 -5.24
N ALA A 9 -13.08 5.56 -4.41
CA ALA A 9 -14.48 5.96 -4.33
C ALA A 9 -14.67 7.27 -5.10
N ARG A 10 -15.38 7.20 -6.23
CA ARG A 10 -15.53 8.32 -7.20
C ARG A 10 -14.20 8.79 -7.82
N THR A 11 -13.19 7.93 -7.78
CA THR A 11 -11.89 8.07 -8.47
C THR A 11 -11.37 6.67 -8.82
N VAL A 12 -10.48 6.56 -9.81
CA VAL A 12 -9.96 5.26 -10.29
C VAL A 12 -8.78 4.76 -9.45
N THR A 13 -8.06 5.68 -8.81
CA THR A 13 -6.73 5.42 -8.23
C THR A 13 -6.74 5.54 -6.70
N GLY A 14 -5.67 5.05 -6.07
CA GLY A 14 -5.51 5.02 -4.62
C GLY A 14 -6.51 4.10 -3.94
N SER A 15 -6.65 2.84 -4.39
CA SER A 15 -7.50 1.84 -3.74
C SER A 15 -7.11 1.68 -2.27
N CYS A 16 -8.07 1.84 -1.38
CA CYS A 16 -7.86 1.76 0.07
C CYS A 16 -9.21 1.60 0.77
N HIS A 17 -9.47 0.40 1.30
CA HIS A 17 -10.73 0.08 1.94
C HIS A 17 -10.50 -0.67 3.25
N ILE A 18 -11.26 -0.34 4.28
CA ILE A 18 -11.18 -1.06 5.56
C ILE A 18 -12.44 -1.92 5.75
N VAL A 19 -12.22 -3.19 6.05
CA VAL A 19 -13.25 -4.14 6.47
C VAL A 19 -13.05 -4.46 7.95
N GLU A 20 -14.08 -4.22 8.74
CA GLU A 20 -14.10 -4.50 10.18
C GLU A 20 -15.06 -5.65 10.49
N ALA A 21 -14.53 -6.69 11.12
CA ALA A 21 -15.23 -7.91 11.51
C ALA A 21 -14.91 -8.24 12.98
N GLY A 22 -15.78 -7.78 13.90
CA GLY A 22 -15.48 -7.80 15.33
C GLY A 22 -14.35 -6.82 15.64
N ASP A 23 -13.33 -7.28 16.37
CA ASP A 23 -12.13 -6.49 16.67
C ASP A 23 -11.09 -6.53 15.52
N LEU A 24 -11.33 -7.37 14.52
CA LEU A 24 -10.43 -7.49 13.38
C LEU A 24 -10.65 -6.34 12.39
N LYS A 25 -9.56 -5.65 12.06
CA LYS A 25 -9.51 -4.58 11.06
C LYS A 25 -8.58 -4.99 9.92
N ILE A 26 -9.15 -5.19 8.74
CA ILE A 26 -8.48 -5.64 7.52
C ILE A 26 -8.46 -4.48 6.53
N LEU A 27 -7.30 -4.21 5.95
CA LEU A 27 -7.14 -3.26 4.85
C LEU A 27 -7.17 -4.03 3.52
N LEU A 28 -8.03 -3.65 2.60
CA LEU A 28 -8.02 -4.12 1.21
C LEU A 28 -7.34 -3.05 0.36
N ASP A 29 -6.19 -3.43 -0.20
CA ASP A 29 -5.27 -2.58 -0.94
C ASP A 29 -4.78 -1.33 -0.18
N CYS A 30 -3.64 -0.81 -0.60
CA CYS A 30 -3.09 0.47 -0.18
C CYS A 30 -2.34 1.10 -1.36
N GLY A 31 -3.08 1.77 -2.23
CA GLY A 31 -2.60 2.28 -3.50
C GLY A 31 -2.18 3.73 -3.51
N LEU A 32 -1.28 4.09 -4.42
CA LEU A 32 -0.98 5.48 -4.77
C LEU A 32 -2.15 6.10 -5.54
N PHE A 33 -2.49 7.34 -5.19
CA PHE A 33 -3.27 8.21 -6.06
C PHE A 33 -2.39 8.72 -7.21
N GLN A 34 -2.90 8.62 -8.43
CA GLN A 34 -2.19 9.05 -9.65
C GLN A 34 -2.88 10.26 -10.32
N GLY A 35 -2.15 10.94 -11.21
CA GLY A 35 -2.67 12.09 -11.97
C GLY A 35 -3.12 13.25 -11.09
N HIS A 36 -4.30 13.80 -11.36
CA HIS A 36 -4.83 14.98 -10.63
C HIS A 36 -5.08 14.75 -9.13
N ALA A 37 -5.07 13.49 -8.67
CA ALA A 37 -5.25 13.15 -7.27
C ALA A 37 -3.93 12.92 -6.52
N ALA A 38 -2.77 13.03 -7.18
CA ALA A 38 -1.47 12.66 -6.61
C ALA A 38 -1.11 13.40 -5.31
N ASP A 39 -1.54 14.66 -5.16
CA ASP A 39 -1.31 15.44 -3.93
C ASP A 39 -1.93 14.78 -2.68
N ARG A 40 -2.94 13.93 -2.85
CA ARG A 40 -3.54 13.16 -1.75
C ARG A 40 -2.56 12.20 -1.11
N ASN A 41 -1.55 11.72 -1.86
CA ASN A 41 -0.53 10.82 -1.31
C ASN A 41 0.29 11.46 -0.21
N LEU A 42 0.34 12.81 -0.13
CA LEU A 42 1.09 13.54 0.88
C LEU A 42 0.34 13.63 2.22
N GLN A 43 -0.98 13.48 2.20
CA GLN A 43 -1.82 13.56 3.38
C GLN A 43 -1.63 12.33 4.28
N PRO A 44 -1.76 12.47 5.62
CA PRO A 44 -1.74 11.32 6.51
C PRO A 44 -2.90 10.37 6.21
N PHE A 45 -2.75 9.09 6.57
CA PHE A 45 -3.87 8.15 6.47
C PHE A 45 -5.04 8.62 7.36
N PRO A 46 -6.30 8.47 6.89
CA PRO A 46 -7.49 8.81 7.68
C PRO A 46 -7.80 7.78 8.77
N PHE A 47 -6.89 6.84 9.01
CA PHE A 47 -6.93 5.80 10.02
C PHE A 47 -5.51 5.58 10.56
N ARG A 48 -5.41 4.90 11.71
CA ARG A 48 -4.12 4.56 12.32
C ARG A 48 -3.58 3.27 11.70
N PRO A 49 -2.40 3.29 11.05
CA PRO A 49 -1.80 2.07 10.46
C PRO A 49 -1.55 0.97 11.48
N GLN A 50 -1.27 1.32 12.74
CA GLN A 50 -1.04 0.36 13.84
C GLN A 50 -2.28 -0.49 14.16
N ASP A 51 -3.48 0.01 13.85
CA ASP A 51 -4.73 -0.69 14.15
C ASP A 51 -5.09 -1.73 13.07
N ILE A 52 -4.34 -1.78 11.96
CA ILE A 52 -4.57 -2.72 10.85
C ILE A 52 -3.85 -4.03 11.15
N HIS A 53 -4.61 -5.13 11.16
CA HIS A 53 -4.11 -6.47 11.47
C HIS A 53 -3.57 -7.16 10.21
N TYR A 54 -4.31 -7.04 9.11
CA TYR A 54 -3.99 -7.65 7.82
C TYR A 54 -4.22 -6.65 6.70
N LEU A 55 -3.36 -6.70 5.70
CA LEU A 55 -3.58 -6.09 4.39
C LEU A 55 -3.78 -7.21 3.37
N ILE A 56 -4.90 -7.21 2.67
CA ILE A 56 -5.14 -8.12 1.55
C ILE A 56 -4.88 -7.35 0.27
N LEU A 57 -3.84 -7.73 -0.47
CA LEU A 57 -3.50 -7.10 -1.73
C LEU A 57 -4.14 -7.87 -2.88
N THR A 58 -4.99 -7.18 -3.63
CA THR A 58 -5.75 -7.79 -4.74
C THR A 58 -4.86 -8.13 -5.93
N HIS A 59 -4.04 -7.18 -6.37
CA HIS A 59 -3.07 -7.34 -7.44
C HIS A 59 -1.97 -6.27 -7.34
N ALA A 60 -0.96 -6.36 -8.21
CA ALA A 60 0.31 -5.65 -8.01
C ALA A 60 0.36 -4.20 -8.53
N HIS A 61 -0.69 -3.68 -9.17
CA HIS A 61 -0.63 -2.32 -9.71
C HIS A 61 -0.40 -1.26 -8.62
N LEU A 62 0.26 -0.15 -8.99
CA LEU A 62 0.67 0.89 -8.04
C LEU A 62 -0.51 1.62 -7.38
N ASP A 63 -1.66 1.69 -8.05
CA ASP A 63 -2.90 2.18 -7.46
C ASP A 63 -3.59 1.19 -6.51
N HIS A 64 -2.96 0.03 -6.24
CA HIS A 64 -3.35 -0.96 -5.24
C HIS A 64 -2.25 -1.25 -4.21
N CYS A 65 -0.97 -1.20 -4.59
CA CYS A 65 0.15 -1.52 -3.68
C CYS A 65 1.05 -0.33 -3.33
N GLY A 66 0.97 0.78 -4.08
CA GLY A 66 2.01 1.81 -4.08
C GLY A 66 2.15 2.60 -2.79
N MET A 67 1.18 2.55 -1.87
CA MET A 67 1.25 3.22 -0.56
C MET A 67 1.62 2.26 0.58
N ILE A 68 1.87 0.97 0.31
CA ILE A 68 2.29 -0.01 1.31
C ILE A 68 3.61 0.40 2.01
N PRO A 69 4.66 0.90 1.31
CA PRO A 69 5.88 1.34 1.99
C PRO A 69 5.64 2.43 3.02
N ARG A 70 4.85 3.44 2.64
CA ARG A 70 4.46 4.52 3.56
C ARG A 70 3.59 4.02 4.71
N LEU A 71 2.68 3.06 4.46
CA LEU A 71 1.88 2.42 5.51
C LEU A 71 2.77 1.76 6.59
N VAL A 72 3.84 1.09 6.17
CA VAL A 72 4.83 0.44 7.06
C VAL A 72 5.64 1.46 7.84
N GLN A 73 6.13 2.51 7.19
CA GLN A 73 6.81 3.63 7.86
C GLN A 73 5.92 4.29 8.93
N GLU A 74 4.65 4.52 8.61
CA GLU A 74 3.67 5.12 9.52
C GLU A 74 3.19 4.15 10.61
N GLY A 75 3.77 2.95 10.68
CA GLY A 75 3.72 2.06 11.84
C GLY A 75 2.83 0.83 11.70
N PHE A 76 2.44 0.46 10.49
CA PHE A 76 1.86 -0.86 10.26
C PHE A 76 2.84 -1.98 10.66
N ARG A 77 2.29 -3.00 11.31
CA ARG A 77 3.04 -4.19 11.80
C ARG A 77 2.37 -5.51 11.41
N GLY A 78 1.25 -5.45 10.71
CA GLY A 78 0.49 -6.61 10.30
C GLY A 78 1.11 -7.36 9.11
N GLN A 79 0.35 -8.31 8.59
CA GLN A 79 0.74 -9.14 7.45
C GLN A 79 0.08 -8.66 6.16
N VAL A 80 0.85 -8.62 5.07
CA VAL A 80 0.36 -8.42 3.70
C VAL A 80 0.15 -9.79 3.07
N ILE A 81 -1.11 -10.13 2.84
CA ILE A 81 -1.53 -11.38 2.22
C ILE A 81 -1.86 -11.12 0.76
N SER A 82 -1.23 -11.88 -0.13
CA SER A 82 -1.46 -11.80 -1.56
C SER A 82 -1.22 -13.15 -2.22
N THR A 83 -1.50 -13.25 -3.51
CA THR A 83 -1.00 -14.38 -4.29
C THR A 83 0.53 -14.31 -4.45
N PRO A 84 1.22 -15.45 -4.67
CA PRO A 84 2.65 -15.45 -5.00
C PRO A 84 3.03 -14.53 -6.17
N PRO A 85 2.37 -14.58 -7.35
CA PRO A 85 2.74 -13.70 -8.45
C PRO A 85 2.50 -12.22 -8.14
N THR A 86 1.44 -11.89 -7.38
CA THR A 86 1.21 -10.52 -6.92
C THR A 86 2.36 -10.01 -6.05
N ALA A 87 2.87 -10.82 -5.11
CA ALA A 87 3.97 -10.42 -4.24
C ALA A 87 5.26 -10.16 -5.04
N ASP A 88 5.56 -11.02 -6.02
CA ASP A 88 6.77 -10.92 -6.84
C ASP A 88 6.74 -9.68 -7.75
N ILE A 89 5.58 -9.40 -8.37
CA ILE A 89 5.41 -8.21 -9.22
C ILE A 89 5.38 -6.93 -8.35
N ALA A 90 4.70 -6.95 -7.20
CA ALA A 90 4.66 -5.81 -6.28
C ALA A 90 6.07 -5.42 -5.84
N ARG A 91 6.95 -6.39 -5.55
CA ARG A 91 8.36 -6.12 -5.25
C ARG A 91 9.06 -5.32 -6.34
N LEU A 92 8.89 -5.73 -7.60
CA LEU A 92 9.53 -5.04 -8.73
C LEU A 92 8.98 -3.61 -8.88
N LEU A 93 7.66 -3.46 -8.85
CA LEU A 93 7.00 -2.16 -9.04
C LEU A 93 7.29 -1.19 -7.90
N LEU A 94 7.32 -1.65 -6.65
CA LEU A 94 7.62 -0.81 -5.50
C LEU A 94 9.08 -0.32 -5.51
N LEU A 95 10.03 -1.18 -5.89
CA LEU A 95 11.43 -0.78 -6.03
C LEU A 95 11.65 0.23 -7.16
N ASP A 96 10.99 0.03 -8.30
CA ASP A 96 11.04 0.99 -9.42
C ASP A 96 10.41 2.33 -9.03
N ALA A 97 9.23 2.30 -8.39
CA ALA A 97 8.56 3.50 -7.90
C ALA A 97 9.37 4.25 -6.84
N ALA A 98 10.11 3.54 -5.98
CA ALA A 98 11.00 4.15 -5.00
C ALA A 98 12.15 4.92 -5.68
N HIS A 99 12.86 4.27 -6.61
CA HIS A 99 13.96 4.91 -7.34
C HIS A 99 13.49 6.16 -8.10
N LEU A 100 12.35 6.08 -8.80
CA LEU A 100 11.79 7.22 -9.52
C LEU A 100 11.47 8.39 -8.56
N GLN A 101 10.89 8.10 -7.39
CA GLN A 101 10.59 9.12 -6.39
C GLN A 101 11.83 9.75 -5.78
N GLU A 102 12.88 8.97 -5.50
CA GLU A 102 14.17 9.50 -5.04
C GLU A 102 14.76 10.46 -6.07
N GLU A 103 14.79 10.07 -7.35
CA GLU A 103 15.30 10.94 -8.42
C GLU A 103 14.49 12.25 -8.54
N GLU A 104 13.16 12.17 -8.44
CA GLU A 104 12.27 13.32 -8.46
C GLU A 104 12.49 14.23 -7.25
N ALA A 105 12.63 13.65 -6.06
CA ALA A 105 12.93 14.36 -4.83
C ALA A 105 14.30 15.07 -4.91
N GLU A 106 15.33 14.43 -5.46
CA GLU A 106 16.63 15.05 -5.69
C GLU A 106 16.58 16.23 -6.67
N ARG A 107 15.82 16.08 -7.76
CA ARG A 107 15.61 17.18 -8.73
C ARG A 107 14.85 18.34 -8.07
N ALA A 108 13.83 18.04 -7.26
CA ALA A 108 13.07 19.03 -6.50
C ALA A 108 13.95 19.72 -5.44
N ALA A 109 14.79 18.97 -4.73
CA ALA A 109 15.72 19.44 -3.72
C ALA A 109 16.71 20.46 -4.29
N ARG A 110 17.34 20.15 -5.43
CA ARG A 110 18.24 21.08 -6.13
C ARG A 110 17.56 22.41 -6.48
N ARG A 111 16.28 22.36 -6.87
CA ARG A 111 15.48 23.57 -7.17
C ARG A 111 15.10 24.35 -5.90
N ALA A 112 14.73 23.65 -4.83
CA ALA A 112 14.37 24.24 -3.54
C ALA A 112 15.55 24.97 -2.90
N ILE A 113 16.74 24.33 -2.87
CA ILE A 113 17.97 24.91 -2.31
C ILE A 113 18.34 26.21 -3.04
N ARG A 114 18.26 26.24 -4.37
CA ARG A 114 18.50 27.46 -5.17
C ARG A 114 17.56 28.61 -4.83
N ARG A 115 16.37 28.31 -4.30
CA ARG A 115 15.36 29.29 -3.87
C ARG A 115 15.40 29.55 -2.35
N GLY A 116 16.36 29.00 -1.62
CA GLY A 116 16.42 29.10 -0.15
C GLY A 116 15.27 28.38 0.57
N GLN A 117 14.68 27.36 -0.05
CA GLN A 117 13.56 26.58 0.48
C GLN A 117 14.04 25.23 1.02
N VAL A 118 13.28 24.66 1.96
CA VAL A 118 13.51 23.29 2.45
C VAL A 118 13.13 22.29 1.35
N PRO A 119 14.03 21.35 0.99
CA PRO A 119 13.72 20.25 0.07
C PRO A 119 12.59 19.36 0.58
N PRO A 120 11.62 18.98 -0.28
CA PRO A 120 10.68 17.93 0.07
C PRO A 120 11.39 16.56 0.05
N PRO A 121 11.13 15.66 1.01
CA PRO A 121 11.55 14.26 0.91
C PRO A 121 10.71 13.49 -0.12
N PRO A 122 11.16 12.33 -0.61
CA PRO A 122 10.29 11.40 -1.35
C PRO A 122 9.16 10.87 -0.44
N LEU A 123 8.09 10.28 -1.00
CA LEU A 123 7.06 9.65 -0.16
C LEU A 123 7.60 8.41 0.54
N PHE A 124 8.49 7.68 -0.15
CA PHE A 124 9.25 6.55 0.38
C PHE A 124 10.48 6.32 -0.50
N ASP A 125 11.50 5.71 0.09
CA ASP A 125 12.75 5.36 -0.57
C ASP A 125 12.87 3.84 -0.84
N VAL A 126 14.01 3.41 -1.40
CA VAL A 126 14.24 1.99 -1.71
C VAL A 126 14.32 1.14 -0.46
N GLY A 127 14.87 1.67 0.63
CA GLY A 127 14.94 0.99 1.92
C GLY A 127 13.54 0.75 2.48
N ASP A 128 12.65 1.73 2.36
CA ASP A 128 11.25 1.63 2.76
C ASP A 128 10.48 0.60 1.91
N ALA A 129 10.71 0.58 0.60
CA ALA A 129 10.14 -0.42 -0.29
C ALA A 129 10.61 -1.84 0.07
N LEU A 130 11.88 -2.02 0.42
CA LEU A 130 12.41 -3.30 0.89
C LEU A 130 11.81 -3.70 2.25
N ALA A 131 11.74 -2.79 3.21
CA ALA A 131 11.11 -3.03 4.51
C ALA A 131 9.63 -3.42 4.36
N ALA A 132 8.93 -2.85 3.38
CA ALA A 132 7.55 -3.23 3.08
C ALA A 132 7.43 -4.69 2.65
N MET A 133 8.41 -5.21 1.90
CA MET A 133 8.39 -6.59 1.41
C MET A 133 8.50 -7.63 2.52
N ASP A 134 9.08 -7.28 3.67
CA ASP A 134 9.17 -8.17 4.84
C ASP A 134 7.78 -8.51 5.41
N HIS A 135 6.76 -7.72 5.10
CA HIS A 135 5.39 -7.97 5.49
C HIS A 135 4.62 -8.91 4.54
N PHE A 136 5.14 -9.23 3.35
CA PHE A 136 4.44 -10.05 2.34
C PHE A 136 4.46 -11.54 2.67
N SER A 137 3.66 -11.91 3.66
CA SER A 137 3.47 -13.27 4.14
C SER A 137 2.16 -13.40 4.94
N PRO A 138 1.34 -14.45 4.75
CA PRO A 138 1.55 -15.56 3.81
C PRO A 138 1.27 -15.19 2.35
N ARG A 139 1.92 -15.92 1.44
CA ARG A 139 1.60 -15.93 0.00
C ARG A 139 0.67 -17.11 -0.29
N VAL A 140 -0.50 -16.85 -0.83
CA VAL A 140 -1.62 -17.80 -0.84
C VAL A 140 -2.06 -18.10 -2.27
N GLY A 141 -2.16 -19.37 -2.64
CA GLY A 141 -2.64 -19.79 -3.95
C GLY A 141 -4.14 -19.53 -4.15
N TYR A 142 -4.59 -19.56 -5.40
CA TYR A 142 -6.03 -19.52 -5.68
C TYR A 142 -6.75 -20.73 -5.09
N GLY A 143 -7.94 -20.50 -4.53
CA GLY A 143 -8.76 -21.54 -3.90
C GLY A 143 -8.32 -21.96 -2.49
N GLU A 144 -7.11 -21.61 -2.06
CA GLU A 144 -6.63 -21.85 -0.71
C GLU A 144 -7.32 -20.91 0.29
N VAL A 145 -7.66 -21.44 1.46
CA VAL A 145 -8.34 -20.70 2.51
C VAL A 145 -7.34 -20.41 3.63
N VAL A 146 -7.20 -19.13 3.97
CA VAL A 146 -6.43 -18.69 5.15
C VAL A 146 -7.40 -18.14 6.19
N GLU A 147 -7.30 -18.64 7.41
CA GLU A 147 -8.04 -18.12 8.56
C GLU A 147 -7.28 -16.94 9.17
N LEU A 148 -7.93 -15.79 9.26
CA LEU A 148 -7.37 -14.57 9.84
C LEU A 148 -7.71 -14.43 11.33
N ALA A 149 -8.91 -14.89 11.71
CA ALA A 149 -9.43 -14.95 13.06
C ALA A 149 -10.60 -15.95 13.09
N PRO A 150 -11.06 -16.42 14.27
CA PRO A 150 -12.20 -17.32 14.37
C PRO A 150 -13.41 -16.81 13.59
N GLY A 151 -13.80 -17.56 12.55
CA GLY A 151 -14.94 -17.22 11.69
C GLY A 151 -14.67 -16.16 10.61
N VAL A 152 -13.42 -15.74 10.42
CA VAL A 152 -12.99 -14.84 9.33
C VAL A 152 -11.91 -15.51 8.51
N THR A 153 -12.23 -15.79 7.25
CA THR A 153 -11.30 -16.41 6.30
C THR A 153 -11.14 -15.56 5.04
N VAL A 154 -10.01 -15.71 4.37
CA VAL A 154 -9.75 -15.12 3.05
C VAL A 154 -9.45 -16.23 2.06
N ARG A 155 -9.93 -16.07 0.82
CA ARG A 155 -9.65 -16.97 -0.30
C ARG A 155 -9.58 -16.15 -1.58
N PHE A 156 -8.47 -16.29 -2.31
CA PHE A 156 -8.31 -15.64 -3.61
C PHE A 156 -8.97 -16.48 -4.70
N HIS A 157 -9.55 -15.78 -5.67
CA HIS A 157 -10.07 -16.33 -6.91
C HIS A 157 -9.44 -15.58 -8.07
N ASP A 158 -9.31 -16.23 -9.22
CA ASP A 158 -8.79 -15.60 -10.43
C ASP A 158 -9.71 -14.47 -10.88
N ALA A 159 -9.13 -13.29 -11.11
CA ALA A 159 -9.82 -12.09 -11.56
C ALA A 159 -9.65 -11.83 -13.06
N GLY A 160 -8.73 -12.53 -13.75
CA GLY A 160 -8.46 -12.35 -15.17
C GLY A 160 -7.75 -11.03 -15.53
N HIS A 161 -7.13 -10.37 -14.55
CA HIS A 161 -6.38 -9.12 -14.66
C HIS A 161 -5.03 -9.27 -13.97
#